data_AF-A0A811TFZ9-F1
#
_entry.id   AF-A0A811TFZ9-F1
#
_cell.length_a   1.000
_cell.length_b   1.000
_cell.length_c   1.000
_cell.angle_alpha   90.00
_cell.angle_beta   90.00
_cell.angle_gamma   90.00
#
_symmetry.space_group_name_H-M   'P 1'
#
loop_
_entity.id
_entity.type
_entity.pdbx_description
1 polymer ?
#
loop_
_entity_poly.entity_id
_entity_poly.type
_entity_poly.pdbx_seq_one_letter_code
_entity_poly.pdbx_strand_id
1 'polypeptide(L)' 'MIESTGNLKHKLVIMFLYYAGLRLDEARNLNWQDIDFDRETIHLKTTK' A
#
# COMPACT_ATOMS: atom_id res chain seq x y z
N MET A 1 -6.72 4.06 -14.23
CA MET A 1 -7.02 4.52 -12.86
C MET A 1 -5.79 5.09 -12.16
N ILE A 2 -4.63 4.44 -12.18
CA ILE A 2 -3.41 4.99 -11.54
C ILE A 2 -2.88 6.23 -12.26
N GLU A 3 -2.99 6.28 -13.59
CA GLU A 3 -2.52 7.43 -14.37
C GLU A 3 -3.45 8.66 -14.32
N SER A 4 -4.65 8.53 -13.73
CA SER A 4 -5.60 9.64 -13.68
C SER A 4 -5.27 10.67 -12.59
N THR A 5 -4.27 10.42 -11.75
CA THR A 5 -3.81 11.35 -10.72
C THR A 5 -2.33 11.68 -10.91
N GLY A 6 -1.97 12.96 -10.93
CA GLY A 6 -0.58 13.40 -10.98
C GLY A 6 0.14 13.30 -9.62
N ASN A 7 -0.59 13.08 -8.53
CA ASN A 7 0.00 13.01 -7.20
C ASN A 7 0.54 11.60 -6.92
N LEU A 8 1.86 11.51 -6.68
CA LEU A 8 2.54 10.24 -6.40
C LEU A 8 1.93 9.49 -5.19
N LYS A 9 1.51 10.20 -4.14
CA LYS A 9 0.90 9.59 -2.96
C LYS A 9 -0.42 8.92 -3.31
N HIS A 10 -1.25 9.57 -4.13
CA HIS A 10 -2.51 8.97 -4.57
C HIS A 10 -2.28 7.76 -5.47
N LYS A 11 -1.28 7.81 -6.37
CA LYS A 11 -0.90 6.65 -7.18
C LYS A 11 -0.54 5.45 -6.29
N LEU A 12 0.29 5.67 -5.27
CA LEU A 12 0.71 4.61 -4.34
C LEU A 12 -0.48 4.03 -3.58
N VAL A 13 -1.39 4.87 -3.07
CA VAL A 13 -2.59 4.37 -2.38
C VAL A 13 -3.44 3.50 -3.31
N ILE A 14 -3.69 3.93 -4.55
CA ILE A 14 -4.46 3.14 -5.52
C ILE A 14 -3.74 1.81 -5.83
N MET A 15 -2.41 1.83 -5.96
CA MET A 15 -1.61 0.62 -6.16
C MET A 15 -1.76 -0.37 -5.00
N PHE A 16 -1.66 0.09 -3.76
CA PHE A 16 -1.82 -0.77 -2.59
C PHE A 16 -3.24 -1.33 -2.45
N LEU A 17 -4.27 -0.52 -2.73
CA LEU A 17 -5.66 -0.98 -2.67
C LEU A 17 -5.97 -2.01 -3.76
N TYR A 18 -5.50 -1.78 -4.99
CA TYR A 18 -5.90 -2.58 -6.14
C TYR A 18 -4.99 -3.79 -6.39
N TYR A 19 -3.67 -3.62 -6.32
CA TYR A 19 -2.73 -4.71 -6.60
C TYR A 19 -2.40 -5.53 -5.36
N ALA A 20 -2.19 -4.89 -4.21
CA ALA A 20 -1.91 -5.60 -2.96
C ALA A 20 -3.18 -5.98 -2.17
N GLY A 21 -4.36 -5.51 -2.59
CA GLY A 21 -5.63 -5.83 -1.94
C GLY A 21 -5.78 -5.27 -0.53
N LEU A 22 -5.00 -4.25 -0.17
CA LEU A 22 -5.05 -3.66 1.17
C LEU A 22 -6.38 -2.94 1.40
N ARG A 23 -6.87 -2.98 2.64
CA ARG A 23 -7.96 -2.10 3.08
C ARG A 23 -7.45 -0.67 3.20
N LEU A 24 -8.38 0.28 3.20
CA LEU A 24 -8.05 1.71 3.29
C LEU A 24 -7.19 2.04 4.53
N ASP A 25 -7.53 1.48 5.69
CA ASP A 25 -6.77 1.72 6.91
C ASP A 25 -5.40 1.02 6.91
N GLU A 26 -5.26 -0.13 6.26
CA GLU A 26 -3.98 -0.84 6.11
C GLU A 26 -3.04 -0.04 5.20
N ALA A 27 -3.52 0.42 4.04
CA ALA A 27 -2.74 1.22 3.09
C ALA A 27 -2.32 2.59 3.68
N ARG A 28 -3.13 3.18 4.55
CA ARG A 28 -2.83 4.46 5.21
C ARG A 28 -1.83 4.34 6.36
N ASN A 29 -1.79 3.21 7.06
CA ASN A 29 -0.93 2.99 8.21
C ASN A 29 0.35 2.21 7.88
N LEU A 30 0.58 1.90 6.60
CA LEU A 30 1.76 1.17 6.14
C LEU A 30 3.04 1.97 6.38
N ASN A 31 4.04 1.32 6.98
CA ASN A 31 5.38 1.90 7.16
C ASN A 31 6.40 1.22 6.26
N TRP A 32 7.52 1.89 5.98
CA TRP A 32 8.62 1.35 5.18
C TRP A 32 9.16 0.01 5.71
N GLN A 33 9.16 -0.18 7.03
CA GLN A 33 9.61 -1.41 7.68
C GLN A 33 8.70 -2.61 7.43
N ASP A 34 7.46 -2.35 7.00
CA ASP A 34 6.47 -3.39 6.73
C ASP A 34 6.61 -3.95 5.30
N ILE A 35 7.48 -3.37 4.45
CA ILE A 35 7.68 -3.78 3.06
C ILE A 35 9.01 -4.51 2.92
N ASP A 36 8.96 -5.79 2.57
CA ASP A 36 10.12 -6.60 2.22
C ASP A 36 10.22 -6.70 0.70
N PHE A 37 11.15 -5.95 0.12
CA PHE A 37 11.39 -5.91 -1.33
C PHE A 37 12.13 -7.15 -1.85
N ASP A 38 12.90 -7.85 -1.02
CA ASP A 38 13.60 -9.07 -1.41
C ASP A 38 12.63 -10.24 -1.55
N ARG A 39 11.61 -10.27 -0.70
CA ARG A 39 10.56 -11.30 -0.70
C ARG A 39 9.30 -10.91 -1.47
N GLU A 40 9.21 -9.66 -1.92
CA GLU A 40 8.00 -9.08 -2.53
C GLU A 40 6.75 -9.23 -1.64
N THR A 41 6.92 -9.05 -0.33
CA THR A 41 5.83 -9.21 0.66
C THR A 41 5.61 -7.95 1.49
N ILE A 42 4.37 -7.77 1.95
CA ILE A 42 3.98 -6.69 2.84
C ILE A 42 3.46 -7.30 4.15
N HIS A 43 4.08 -6.95 5.27
CA HIS A 43 3.70 -7.41 6.59
C HIS A 43 2.70 -6.45 7.25
N LEU A 44 1.42 -6.81 7.22
CA LEU A 44 0.37 -6.02 7.85
C LEU A 44 0.33 -6.26 9.36
N LYS A 45 0.52 -5.19 10.13
CA LYS A 45 0.27 -5.22 11.58
C LYS A 45 -1.24 -5.19 11.80
N THR A 46 -1.84 -6.36 11.99
CA THR A 46 -3.25 -6.45 12.42
C THR A 46 -3.35 -5.87 13.82
N THR A 47 -3.89 -4.66 13.94
CA THR A 47 -4.40 -4.19 15.23
C THR A 47 -5.65 -5.00 15.56
N LYS A 48 -5.70 -5.54 16.78
CA LYS A 48 -6.87 -6.27 17.31
C LYS A 48 -8.09 -5.37 17.39
#